data_AF-A0A7S1J184-F1
#
_entry.id   AF-A0A7S1J184-F1
#
_cell.length_a   1.000
_cell.length_b   1.000
_cell.length_c   1.000
_cell.angle_alpha   90.00
_cell.angle_beta   90.00
_cell.angle_gamma   90.00
#
_symmetry.space_group_name_H-M   'P 1'
#
loop_
_entity.id
_entity.type
_entity.pdbx_description
1 polymer ?
#
loop_
_entity_poly.entity_id
_entity_poly.type
_entity_poly.pdbx_seq_one_letter_code
_entity_poly.pdbx_strand_id
1 'polypeptide(L)'
;NNVPADSVVNLVQLQDQDLIVMASDGLWDNLYTAQILKFLNRSSDQSPGALVKVLYKKAWHASLNRYNKSPYQVAADNAGLEHQGGKPDDITIIVSRVHIHGQ
;
A
#
# COMPACT_ATOMS: atom_id res chain seq x y z
N ASN A 1 -17.70 3.67 -19.67
CA ASN A 1 -17.04 2.38 -19.92
C ASN A 1 -15.94 2.21 -18.89
N ASN A 2 -16.03 1.17 -18.06
CA ASN A 2 -15.06 0.81 -17.03
C ASN A 2 -15.15 -0.72 -16.84
N VAL A 3 -14.81 -1.45 -17.91
CA VAL A 3 -14.83 -2.92 -17.92
C VAL A 3 -13.43 -3.47 -17.68
N PRO A 4 -13.25 -4.73 -17.25
CA PRO A 4 -11.92 -5.29 -17.01
C PRO A 4 -10.96 -5.17 -18.21
N ALA A 5 -11.49 -5.18 -19.43
CA ALA A 5 -10.70 -5.00 -20.65
C ALA A 5 -10.08 -3.59 -20.81
N ASP A 6 -10.60 -2.58 -20.10
CA ASP A 6 -10.06 -1.20 -20.11
C ASP A 6 -8.88 -1.03 -19.12
N SER A 7 -8.48 -2.09 -18.42
CA SER A 7 -7.45 -2.05 -17.39
C SER A 7 -6.05 -1.83 -17.96
N VAL A 8 -5.18 -1.15 -17.21
CA VAL A 8 -3.75 -1.06 -17.51
C VAL A 8 -3.10 -2.43 -17.32
N VAL A 9 -2.42 -2.94 -18.35
CA VAL A 9 -1.68 -4.21 -18.31
C VAL A 9 -0.19 -3.91 -18.25
N ASN A 10 0.50 -4.49 -17.26
CA ASN A 10 1.94 -4.42 -17.12
C ASN A 10 2.52 -5.81 -16.85
N LEU A 11 3.72 -6.07 -17.38
CA LEU A 11 4.49 -7.28 -17.14
C LEU A 11 5.71 -6.94 -16.29
N VAL A 12 5.92 -7.69 -15.21
CA VAL A 12 7.06 -7.55 -14.31
C VAL A 12 7.72 -8.92 -14.18
N GLN A 13 9.04 -8.97 -14.40
CA GLN A 13 9.82 -10.19 -14.17
C GLN A 13 10.08 -10.34 -12.66
N LEU A 14 9.72 -11.49 -12.10
CA LEU A 14 9.83 -11.78 -10.67
C LEU A 14 11.07 -12.62 -10.37
N GLN A 15 11.61 -12.46 -9.17
CA GLN A 15 12.67 -13.25 -8.59
C GLN A 15 12.17 -14.02 -7.36
N ASP A 16 12.88 -15.09 -6.99
CA ASP A 16 12.59 -15.79 -5.74
C ASP A 16 12.68 -14.82 -4.56
N GLN A 17 11.77 -14.97 -3.59
CA GLN A 17 11.61 -14.09 -2.43
C GLN A 17 11.04 -12.68 -2.69
N ASP A 18 10.70 -12.33 -3.94
CA ASP A 18 9.99 -11.07 -4.20
C ASP A 18 8.68 -10.98 -3.38
N LEU A 19 8.43 -9.81 -2.82
CA LEU A 19 7.19 -9.47 -2.12
C LEU A 19 6.29 -8.67 -3.03
N ILE A 20 5.15 -9.26 -3.39
CA ILE A 20 4.09 -8.59 -4.15
C ILE A 20 3.09 -8.02 -3.15
N VAL A 21 2.93 -6.70 -3.16
CA VAL A 21 1.95 -5.98 -2.32
C VAL A 21 0.93 -5.33 -3.23
N MET A 22 -0.32 -5.72 -3.06
CA MET A 22 -1.48 -5.09 -3.72
C MET A 22 -2.43 -4.57 -2.65
N ALA A 23 -3.04 -3.42 -2.88
CA ALA A 23 -3.97 -2.83 -1.92
C ALA A 23 -4.94 -1.85 -2.58
N SER A 24 -6.07 -1.58 -1.92
CA SER A 24 -6.93 -0.43 -2.23
C SER A 24 -6.22 0.89 -1.92
N ASP A 25 -6.80 2.00 -2.40
CA ASP A 25 -6.34 3.37 -2.13
C ASP A 25 -6.22 3.68 -0.63
N GLY A 26 -7.06 3.09 0.23
CA GLY A 26 -6.96 3.25 1.69
C GLY A 26 -5.57 3.00 2.29
N LEU A 27 -4.71 2.17 1.67
CA LEU A 27 -3.29 2.05 2.04
C LEU A 27 -2.47 3.25 1.53
N TRP A 28 -2.52 3.50 0.23
CA TRP A 28 -1.66 4.44 -0.50
C TRP A 28 -1.98 5.91 -0.21
N ASP A 29 -3.23 6.22 0.10
CA ASP A 29 -3.70 7.54 0.51
C ASP A 29 -3.13 7.97 1.88
N ASN A 30 -2.74 6.99 2.70
CA ASN A 30 -2.39 7.21 4.10
C ASN A 30 -0.91 6.95 4.43
N LEU A 31 -0.20 6.18 3.62
CA LEU A 31 1.22 5.89 3.79
C LEU A 31 2.02 6.15 2.52
N TYR A 32 3.15 6.84 2.66
CA TYR A 32 4.11 6.97 1.56
C TYR A 32 4.77 5.62 1.25
N THR A 33 5.09 5.37 -0.02
CA THR A 33 5.82 4.16 -0.46
C THR A 33 7.09 3.93 0.35
N ALA A 34 7.86 4.98 0.66
CA ALA A 34 9.05 4.88 1.50
C ALA A 34 8.77 4.39 2.93
N GLN A 35 7.63 4.75 3.52
CA GLN A 35 7.21 4.24 4.83
C GLN A 35 6.82 2.76 4.74
N ILE A 36 6.08 2.37 3.69
CA ILE A 36 5.71 0.98 3.42
C ILE A 36 6.96 0.11 3.31
N LEU A 37 7.92 0.49 2.46
CA LEU A 37 9.20 -0.21 2.31
C LEU A 37 9.96 -0.30 3.64
N LYS A 38 10.01 0.78 4.42
CA LYS A 38 10.63 0.77 5.75
C LYS A 38 9.98 -0.21 6.70
N PHE A 39 8.65 -0.38 6.65
CA PHE A 39 7.95 -1.35 7.49
C PHE A 39 8.19 -2.78 7.02
N LEU A 40 8.15 -3.04 5.71
CA LEU A 40 8.40 -4.36 5.14
C LEU A 40 9.84 -4.83 5.39
N ASN A 41 10.83 -3.95 5.20
CA ASN A 41 12.24 -4.29 5.41
C ASN A 41 12.59 -4.61 6.85
N ARG A 42 11.86 -4.04 7.83
CA ARG A 42 12.04 -4.36 9.26
C ARG A 42 11.43 -5.70 9.66
N SER A 43 10.67 -6.33 8.78
CA SER A 43 9.93 -7.56 9.03
C SER A 43 10.04 -8.52 7.85
N SER A 44 11.11 -8.41 7.06
CA SER A 44 11.23 -9.07 5.75
C SER A 44 11.24 -10.58 5.84
N ASP A 45 11.67 -11.13 6.98
CA ASP A 45 11.69 -12.54 7.34
C ASP A 45 10.33 -13.07 7.83
N GLN A 46 9.38 -12.19 8.11
CA GLN A 46 8.07 -12.56 8.63
C GLN A 46 7.16 -13.14 7.54
N SER A 47 6.15 -13.89 7.97
CA SER A 47 5.14 -14.42 7.05
C SER A 47 4.34 -13.28 6.38
N PRO A 48 3.82 -13.48 5.15
CA PRO A 48 2.97 -12.49 4.49
C PRO A 48 1.80 -12.00 5.35
N GLY A 49 1.17 -12.89 6.13
CA GLY A 49 0.10 -12.51 7.04
C GLY A 49 0.54 -11.58 8.18
N ALA A 50 1.78 -11.72 8.68
CA ALA A 50 2.34 -10.78 9.65
C ALA A 50 2.64 -9.42 9.01
N LEU A 51 3.18 -9.41 7.78
CA LEU A 51 3.42 -8.19 7.00
C LEU A 51 2.12 -7.41 6.75
N VAL A 52 1.05 -8.10 6.34
CA VAL A 52 -0.29 -7.51 6.17
C VAL A 52 -0.74 -6.82 7.46
N LYS A 53 -0.60 -7.48 8.61
CA LYS A 53 -1.00 -6.91 9.91
C LYS A 53 -0.21 -5.65 10.25
N VAL A 54 1.09 -5.61 9.93
CA VAL A 54 1.92 -4.41 10.14
C VAL A 54 1.42 -3.27 9.25
N LEU A 55 1.27 -3.51 7.94
CA LEU A 55 0.83 -2.47 6.99
C LEU A 55 -0.57 -1.96 7.32
N TYR A 56 -1.53 -2.86 7.57
CA TYR A 56 -2.90 -2.52 7.95
C TYR A 56 -2.93 -1.62 9.18
N LYS A 57 -2.24 -2.01 10.26
CA LYS A 57 -2.21 -1.21 11.49
C LYS A 57 -1.60 0.17 11.21
N LYS A 58 -0.52 0.26 10.45
CA LYS A 58 0.12 1.56 10.16
C LYS A 58 -0.78 2.45 9.32
N ALA A 59 -1.43 1.91 8.30
CA ALA A 59 -2.36 2.65 7.44
C ALA A 59 -3.58 3.12 8.22
N TRP A 60 -4.19 2.24 9.04
CA TRP A 60 -5.32 2.57 9.90
C TRP A 60 -5.02 3.69 10.89
N HIS A 61 -3.87 3.67 11.57
CA HIS A 61 -3.52 4.77 12.48
C HIS A 61 -3.24 6.08 11.72
N ALA A 62 -2.62 5.99 10.54
CA ALA A 62 -2.35 7.16 9.71
C ALA A 62 -3.63 7.78 9.14
N SER A 63 -4.63 6.95 8.80
CA SER A 63 -5.92 7.40 8.25
C SER A 63 -6.74 8.20 9.26
N LEU A 64 -6.65 7.85 10.54
CA LEU A 64 -7.33 8.56 11.63
C LEU A 64 -6.57 9.80 12.14
N ASN A 65 -5.32 10.00 11.71
CA ASN A 65 -4.49 11.11 12.19
C ASN A 65 -4.70 12.38 11.38
N ARG A 66 -5.47 13.31 11.95
CA ARG A 66 -5.77 14.63 11.36
C ARG A 66 -4.56 15.57 11.22
N TYR A 67 -3.44 15.25 11.85
CA TYR A 67 -2.21 16.06 11.79
C TYR A 67 -1.13 15.43 10.91
N ASN A 68 -1.38 14.23 10.37
CA ASN A 68 -0.44 13.57 9.47
C ASN A 68 -0.55 14.18 8.06
N LYS A 69 0.53 14.72 7.51
CA LYS A 69 0.55 15.15 6.10
C LYS A 69 0.58 13.92 5.19
N SER A 70 -0.59 13.36 4.94
CA SER A 70 -0.78 12.12 4.18
C SER A 70 -0.56 12.35 2.67
N PRO A 71 -0.26 11.29 1.90
CA PRO A 71 -0.27 11.35 0.44
C PRO A 71 -1.57 11.93 -0.12
N TYR A 72 -2.72 11.56 0.44
CA TYR A 72 -4.02 12.08 0.02
C TYR A 72 -4.16 13.59 0.27
N GLN A 73 -3.75 14.08 1.44
CA GLN A 73 -3.72 15.53 1.70
C GLN A 73 -2.85 16.24 0.66
N VAL A 74 -1.65 15.74 0.37
CA VAL A 74 -0.77 16.35 -0.64
C VAL A 74 -1.43 16.37 -2.01
N ALA A 75 -2.13 15.30 -2.40
CA ALA A 75 -2.86 15.26 -3.66
C ALA A 75 -4.03 16.25 -3.68
N ALA A 76 -4.78 16.38 -2.58
CA ALA A 76 -5.86 17.36 -2.43
C ALA A 76 -5.32 18.80 -2.54
N ASP A 77 -4.24 19.13 -1.81
CA ASP A 77 -3.58 20.43 -1.85
C ASP A 77 -3.18 20.80 -3.30
N ASN A 78 -2.56 19.86 -4.03
CA ASN A 78 -2.14 20.05 -5.42
C ASN A 78 -3.32 20.22 -6.40
N ALA A 79 -4.48 19.64 -6.07
CA ALA A 79 -5.72 19.80 -6.83
C ALA A 79 -6.52 21.05 -6.44
N GLY A 80 -6.05 21.83 -5.45
CA GLY A 80 -6.77 22.99 -4.92
C GLY A 80 -7.99 22.62 -4.07
N LEU A 81 -8.02 21.40 -3.52
CA LEU A 81 -9.07 20.90 -2.64
C LEU A 81 -8.62 20.95 -1.18
N GLU A 82 -9.53 21.32 -0.28
CA GLU A 82 -9.25 21.33 1.15
C GLU A 82 -9.40 19.92 1.75
N HIS A 83 -8.29 19.36 2.26
CA HIS A 83 -8.30 18.18 3.12
C HIS A 83 -7.14 18.23 4.11
N GLN A 84 -7.36 17.88 5.37
CA GLN A 84 -6.31 17.86 6.39
C GLN A 84 -6.18 16.47 7.01
N GLY A 85 -4.95 15.96 7.05
CA GLY A 85 -4.64 14.71 7.73
C GLY A 85 -4.76 13.48 6.83
N GLY A 86 -4.92 12.32 7.48
CA GLY A 86 -5.28 11.06 6.81
C GLY A 86 -6.69 11.07 6.20
N LYS A 87 -6.98 10.05 5.40
CA LYS A 87 -8.28 9.76 4.79
C LYS A 87 -8.81 8.44 5.35
N PRO A 88 -9.79 8.46 6.28
CA PRO A 88 -10.46 7.25 6.73
C PRO A 88 -11.21 6.60 5.56
N ASP A 89 -10.84 5.37 5.21
CA ASP A 89 -11.37 4.62 4.06
C ASP A 89 -11.22 3.12 4.28
N ASP A 90 -11.84 2.30 3.43
CA ASP A 90 -11.68 0.84 3.45
C ASP A 90 -10.26 0.43 3.04
N ILE A 91 -9.58 -0.32 3.93
CA ILE A 91 -8.19 -0.75 3.73
C ILE A 91 -8.17 -2.25 3.44
N THR A 92 -7.98 -2.61 2.17
CA THR A 92 -7.76 -3.99 1.73
C THR A 92 -6.31 -4.16 1.29
N ILE A 93 -5.61 -5.19 1.81
CA ILE A 93 -4.20 -5.45 1.51
C ILE A 93 -4.01 -6.95 1.24
N ILE A 94 -3.32 -7.26 0.14
CA ILE A 94 -2.85 -8.59 -0.22
C ILE A 94 -1.31 -8.53 -0.25
N VAL A 95 -0.67 -9.45 0.45
CA VAL A 95 0.78 -9.66 0.36
C VAL A 95 1.02 -11.10 -0.06
N SER A 96 1.82 -11.29 -1.10
CA SER A 96 2.29 -12.60 -1.57
C SER A 96 3.82 -12.61 -1.58
N ARG A 97 4.41 -13.76 -1.27
CA ARG A 97 5.85 -14.00 -1.37
C ARG A 97 6.09 -15.02 -2.47
N VAL A 98 6.94 -14.67 -3.42
CA VAL A 98 7.29 -15.55 -4.54
C VAL A 98 8.21 -16.66 -4.05
N HIS A 99 7.87 -17.89 -4.43
CA HIS A 99 8.72 -19.08 -4.28
C HIS A 99 8.83 -19.76 -5.65
N ILE A 100 10.03 -19.75 -6.24
CA ILE A 100 10.29 -20.40 -7.52
C ILE A 100 10.71 -21.84 -7.24
N HIS A 101 9.93 -22.80 -7.74
CA HIS A 101 10.27 -24.23 -7.63
C HIS A 101 10.90 -24.72 -8.94
N GLY A 102 12.09 -25.33 -8.85
CA GLY A 102 12.74 -26.01 -9.98
C GLY A 102 13.81 -25.22 -10.73
N GLN A 103 14.79 -24.65 -10.02
CA GLN A 103 16.13 -24.45 -10.56
C GLN A 103 17.04 -25.63 -10.18
#